data_AF-A0A1Y1WDM2-F1
#
_entry.id   AF-A0A1Y1WDM2-F1
#
_cell.length_a   1.000
_cell.length_b   1.000
_cell.length_c   1.000
_cell.angle_alpha   90.00
_cell.angle_beta   90.00
_cell.angle_gamma   90.00
#
_symmetry.space_group_name_H-M   'P 1'
#
loop_
_entity.id
_entity.type
_entity.pdbx_description
1 polymer ?
#
loop_
_entity_poly.entity_id
_entity_poly.type
_entity_poly.pdbx_seq_one_letter_code
_entity_poly.pdbx_strand_id
1 'polypeptide(L)'
;MGTAARKFHSSSLGRQPGSPFGDRTEHVLAPTDTSCGEDAFFHRNDALGIADGVGGWAGVGDADPALFARRLMHHASAEVARFEDIDDEQFAHYHAAAPVDILRRAYEITLDEMEALGVRGSSTACVVVLRGDELRVANLGDCSLTVVRQGDMLGTEEHSDGPSDAQVFRLKVQRGDIVIVGSDGVFDNLFDDDILDEVNQHLPAAMRAAVSPFHVDPRAISRAIAERAKLVSEDTRYAESPFQMRAMQEGLYYQGGKRDDISVIVAIVTDLEDSPDRR
;
A
#
# COMPACT_ATOMS: atom_id res chain seq x y z
N MET A 1 -15.55 27.45 6.11
CA MET A 1 -14.30 27.23 5.36
C MET A 1 -14.45 25.89 4.68
N GLY A 2 -14.53 25.84 3.35
CA GLY A 2 -14.65 24.57 2.63
C GLY A 2 -13.34 23.78 2.79
N THR A 3 -13.43 22.50 3.15
CA THR A 3 -12.28 21.60 3.15
C THR A 3 -11.82 21.40 1.72
N ALA A 4 -10.60 21.83 1.41
CA ALA A 4 -10.03 21.70 0.08
C ALA A 4 -9.94 20.22 -0.30
N ALA A 5 -10.41 19.88 -1.50
CA ALA A 5 -10.23 18.54 -2.06
C ALA A 5 -8.74 18.27 -2.30
N ARG A 6 -8.31 17.02 -2.18
CA ARG A 6 -6.90 16.63 -2.24
C ARG A 6 -6.68 15.42 -3.14
N LYS A 7 -5.42 15.26 -3.56
CA LYS A 7 -4.93 14.13 -4.34
C LYS A 7 -3.57 13.67 -3.82
N PHE A 8 -3.21 12.44 -4.15
CA PHE A 8 -1.87 11.90 -4.01
C PHE A 8 -0.98 12.33 -5.17
N HIS A 9 0.23 12.77 -4.83
CA HIS A 9 1.38 12.70 -5.71
C HIS A 9 2.23 11.52 -5.25
N SER A 10 2.21 10.40 -5.99
CA SER A 10 2.81 9.13 -5.56
C SER A 10 3.83 8.58 -6.55
N SER A 11 4.67 7.68 -6.07
CA SER A 11 5.52 6.82 -6.89
C SER A 11 5.66 5.45 -6.21
N SER A 12 5.97 4.42 -7.00
CA SER A 12 6.13 3.04 -6.52
C SER A 12 7.43 2.42 -7.02
N LEU A 13 7.92 1.41 -6.31
CA LEU A 13 9.08 0.59 -6.69
C LEU A 13 8.76 -0.89 -6.47
N GLY A 14 9.09 -1.71 -7.48
CA GLY A 14 9.07 -3.16 -7.42
C GLY A 14 10.36 -3.73 -8.01
N ARG A 15 10.97 -4.73 -7.36
CA ARG A 15 12.26 -5.28 -7.79
C ARG A 15 12.24 -6.81 -7.84
N GLN A 16 12.50 -7.38 -9.01
CA GLN A 16 12.74 -8.82 -9.17
C GLN A 16 14.24 -9.18 -9.09
N PRO A 17 14.60 -10.34 -8.51
CA PRO A 17 15.84 -11.04 -8.82
C PRO A 17 15.64 -12.05 -9.97
N GLY A 18 16.01 -11.64 -11.19
CA GLY A 18 16.42 -12.49 -12.34
C GLY A 18 15.51 -13.64 -12.82
N SER A 19 14.92 -13.49 -14.02
CA SER A 19 14.67 -14.62 -14.94
C SER A 19 14.52 -14.15 -16.41
N PRO A 20 15.06 -14.87 -17.41
CA PRO A 20 14.98 -14.51 -18.82
C PRO A 20 14.08 -15.46 -19.62
N PHE A 21 12.88 -15.06 -20.09
CA PHE A 21 12.21 -15.77 -21.20
C PHE A 21 11.19 -14.90 -21.95
N GLY A 22 11.47 -14.66 -23.25
CA GLY A 22 10.62 -15.08 -24.38
C GLY A 22 9.29 -14.37 -24.66
N ASP A 23 9.34 -13.43 -25.60
CA ASP A 23 8.24 -12.77 -26.32
C ASP A 23 7.24 -13.75 -27.00
N ARG A 24 5.92 -13.48 -26.88
CA ARG A 24 4.87 -13.66 -27.90
C ARG A 24 3.48 -13.17 -27.42
N THR A 25 3.12 -11.98 -27.90
CA THR A 25 1.77 -11.46 -28.26
C THR A 25 0.50 -12.11 -27.67
N GLU A 26 -0.15 -11.40 -26.74
CA GLU A 26 -1.60 -11.14 -26.72
C GLU A 26 -1.84 -9.69 -26.24
N HIS A 27 -2.73 -8.98 -26.93
CA HIS A 27 -3.17 -7.64 -26.55
C HIS A 27 -4.02 -7.70 -25.26
N VAL A 28 -3.70 -6.88 -24.25
CA VAL A 28 -4.54 -6.28 -23.18
C VAL A 28 -3.63 -5.92 -21.99
N LEU A 29 -4.00 -4.91 -21.20
CA LEU A 29 -3.34 -4.31 -20.01
C LEU A 29 -2.53 -3.04 -20.30
N ALA A 30 -3.17 -1.88 -20.09
CA ALA A 30 -2.45 -0.66 -19.79
C ALA A 30 -1.77 -0.80 -18.41
N PRO A 31 -0.51 -0.35 -18.23
CA PRO A 31 0.31 -0.76 -17.10
C PRO A 31 0.08 0.14 -15.88
N THR A 32 -0.70 -0.31 -14.90
CA THR A 32 -0.70 0.25 -13.53
C THR A 32 -0.40 -0.79 -12.45
N ASP A 33 -0.34 -2.08 -12.81
CA ASP A 33 -0.17 -3.18 -11.87
C ASP A 33 1.26 -3.71 -12.00
N THR A 34 2.12 -3.39 -11.03
CA THR A 34 3.50 -3.90 -10.98
C THR A 34 3.57 -4.98 -9.91
N SER A 35 4.12 -6.15 -10.26
CA SER A 35 4.29 -7.28 -9.33
C SER A 35 5.71 -7.33 -8.76
N CYS A 36 5.84 -7.64 -7.48
CA CYS A 36 7.11 -7.76 -6.75
C CYS A 36 7.19 -9.12 -6.06
N GLY A 37 7.35 -10.21 -6.83
CA GLY A 37 7.17 -11.55 -6.27
C GLY A 37 5.69 -11.87 -6.11
N GLU A 38 5.28 -12.22 -4.89
CA GLU A 38 3.89 -12.50 -4.50
C GLU A 38 3.11 -11.22 -4.13
N ASP A 39 3.81 -10.11 -3.90
CA ASP A 39 3.21 -8.79 -3.72
C ASP A 39 2.66 -8.18 -5.02
N ALA A 40 1.55 -7.45 -4.87
CA ALA A 40 0.96 -6.60 -5.90
C ALA A 40 0.49 -5.26 -5.32
N PHE A 41 0.41 -4.24 -6.15
CA PHE A 41 -0.07 -2.93 -5.72
C PHE A 41 -0.70 -2.13 -6.86
N PHE A 42 -1.49 -1.11 -6.52
CA PHE A 42 -1.94 -0.07 -7.44
C PHE A 42 -1.76 1.33 -6.81
N HIS A 43 -1.64 2.35 -7.65
CA HIS A 43 -1.69 3.75 -7.21
C HIS A 43 -2.56 4.58 -8.16
N ARG A 44 -3.36 5.47 -7.58
CA ARG A 44 -4.19 6.45 -8.26
C ARG A 44 -4.00 7.82 -7.59
N ASN A 45 -4.54 8.86 -8.21
CA ASN A 45 -4.54 10.19 -7.63
C ASN A 45 -5.39 10.28 -6.34
N ASP A 46 -6.34 9.37 -6.14
CA ASP A 46 -7.31 9.42 -5.04
C ASP A 46 -7.34 8.13 -4.21
N ALA A 47 -6.54 7.12 -4.56
CA ALA A 47 -6.48 5.86 -3.85
C ALA A 47 -5.16 5.14 -4.04
N LEU A 48 -4.79 4.32 -3.06
CA LEU A 48 -3.62 3.45 -3.08
C LEU A 48 -4.06 2.06 -2.63
N GLY A 49 -3.37 1.02 -3.09
CA GLY A 49 -3.57 -0.31 -2.54
C GLY A 49 -2.33 -1.19 -2.65
N ILE A 50 -2.12 -2.03 -1.64
CA ILE A 50 -1.10 -3.08 -1.61
C ILE A 50 -1.78 -4.37 -1.18
N ALA A 51 -1.35 -5.48 -1.78
CA ALA A 51 -1.72 -6.83 -1.40
C ALA A 51 -0.48 -7.72 -1.39
N ASP A 52 -0.36 -8.53 -0.35
CA ASP A 52 0.74 -9.47 -0.17
C ASP A 52 0.20 -10.89 -0.32
N GLY A 53 0.67 -11.61 -1.34
CA GLY A 53 0.24 -12.98 -1.61
C GLY A 53 0.71 -13.92 -0.50
N VAL A 54 -0.19 -14.72 0.07
CA VAL A 54 0.16 -15.57 1.22
C VAL A 54 1.11 -16.69 0.79
N GLY A 55 2.37 -16.62 1.19
CA GLY A 55 3.39 -17.64 0.89
C GLY A 55 3.11 -19.05 1.42
N GLY A 56 2.12 -19.23 2.31
CA GLY A 56 1.64 -20.54 2.77
C GLY A 56 1.10 -21.44 1.65
N TRP A 57 0.84 -20.89 0.46
CA TRP A 57 0.49 -21.66 -0.74
C TRP A 57 1.68 -22.29 -1.45
N ALA A 58 2.91 -21.99 -1.04
CA ALA A 58 4.11 -22.56 -1.65
C ALA A 58 4.09 -24.10 -1.65
N GLY A 59 4.29 -24.69 -2.82
CA GLY A 59 4.28 -26.15 -3.01
C GLY A 59 2.89 -26.78 -3.18
N VAL A 60 1.81 -26.00 -3.13
CA VAL A 60 0.46 -26.43 -3.54
C VAL A 60 0.35 -26.25 -5.06
N GLY A 61 0.29 -27.36 -5.81
CA GLY A 61 0.52 -27.37 -7.26
C GLY A 61 -0.49 -26.59 -8.12
N ASP A 62 -1.65 -26.27 -7.56
CA ASP A 62 -2.74 -25.51 -8.16
C ASP A 62 -2.98 -24.18 -7.44
N ALA A 63 -1.99 -23.65 -6.71
CA ALA A 63 -2.08 -22.35 -6.05
C ALA A 63 -1.11 -21.32 -6.64
N ASP A 64 -1.58 -20.07 -6.75
CA ASP A 64 -0.81 -18.93 -7.20
C ASP A 64 -1.21 -17.69 -6.36
N PRO A 65 -0.58 -17.47 -5.19
CA PRO A 65 -0.87 -16.32 -4.34
C PRO A 65 -0.54 -14.99 -5.02
N ALA A 66 0.49 -14.98 -5.88
CA ALA A 66 0.87 -13.81 -6.66
C ALA A 66 -0.22 -13.42 -7.67
N LEU A 67 -0.85 -14.40 -8.34
CA LEU A 67 -1.99 -14.14 -9.23
C LEU A 67 -3.19 -13.62 -8.43
N PHE A 68 -3.45 -14.18 -7.26
CA PHE A 68 -4.52 -13.71 -6.38
C PHE A 68 -4.31 -12.24 -6.01
N ALA A 69 -3.12 -11.87 -5.49
CA ALA A 69 -2.79 -10.51 -5.11
C ALA A 69 -2.91 -9.53 -6.29
N ARG A 70 -2.39 -9.91 -7.47
CA ARG A 70 -2.49 -9.11 -8.70
C ARG A 70 -3.94 -8.86 -9.12
N ARG A 71 -4.78 -9.90 -9.16
CA ARG A 71 -6.21 -9.76 -9.51
C ARG A 71 -6.94 -8.91 -8.49
N LEU A 72 -6.66 -9.10 -7.20
CA LEU A 72 -7.28 -8.32 -6.14
C LEU A 72 -6.98 -6.82 -6.28
N MET A 73 -5.72 -6.45 -6.52
CA MET A 73 -5.33 -5.06 -6.72
C MET A 73 -5.85 -4.47 -8.02
N HIS A 74 -5.89 -5.26 -9.09
CA HIS A 74 -6.50 -4.87 -10.36
C HIS A 74 -7.98 -4.49 -10.17
N HIS A 75 -8.76 -5.39 -9.56
CA HIS A 75 -10.20 -5.16 -9.36
C HIS A 75 -10.47 -4.07 -8.33
N ALA A 76 -9.64 -3.93 -7.28
CA ALA A 76 -9.76 -2.83 -6.34
C ALA A 76 -9.54 -1.47 -7.03
N SER A 77 -8.53 -1.37 -7.89
CA SER A 77 -8.29 -0.16 -8.70
C SER A 77 -9.47 0.13 -9.65
N ALA A 78 -10.04 -0.90 -10.27
CA ALA A 78 -11.20 -0.78 -11.14
C ALA A 78 -12.45 -0.31 -10.37
N GLU A 79 -12.74 -0.88 -9.20
CA GLU A 79 -13.86 -0.47 -8.35
C GLU A 79 -13.72 0.97 -7.83
N VAL A 80 -12.49 1.42 -7.53
CA VAL A 80 -12.26 2.85 -7.22
C VAL A 80 -12.57 3.73 -8.43
N ALA A 81 -12.17 3.32 -9.64
CA ALA A 81 -12.34 4.11 -10.86
C ALA A 81 -13.81 4.44 -11.17
N ARG A 82 -14.74 3.56 -10.76
CA ARG A 82 -16.19 3.75 -10.92
C ARG A 82 -16.72 5.03 -10.25
N PHE A 83 -16.06 5.50 -9.19
CA PHE A 83 -16.45 6.75 -8.51
C PHE A 83 -16.02 8.01 -9.28
N GLU A 84 -15.16 7.88 -10.29
CA GLU A 84 -14.70 9.00 -11.15
C GLU A 84 -15.28 8.95 -12.57
N ASP A 85 -15.96 7.86 -12.93
CA ASP A 85 -16.59 7.66 -14.24
C ASP A 85 -18.02 8.22 -14.24
N ILE A 86 -18.27 9.26 -15.04
CA ILE A 86 -19.58 9.95 -15.10
C ILE A 86 -20.72 9.04 -15.58
N ASP A 87 -20.40 7.97 -16.30
CA ASP A 87 -21.39 7.03 -16.84
C ASP A 87 -21.71 5.88 -15.85
N ASP A 88 -20.97 5.76 -14.74
CA ASP A 88 -21.22 4.76 -13.69
C ASP A 88 -22.14 5.30 -12.59
N GLU A 89 -22.99 4.41 -12.04
CA GLU A 89 -23.89 4.73 -10.92
C GLU A 89 -23.16 5.21 -9.66
N GLN A 90 -21.91 4.76 -9.45
CA GLN A 90 -21.10 5.13 -8.29
C GLN A 90 -20.61 6.58 -8.33
N PHE A 91 -20.63 7.24 -9.49
CA PHE A 91 -20.23 8.64 -9.65
C PHE A 91 -20.94 9.59 -8.69
N ALA A 92 -22.26 9.40 -8.54
CA ALA A 92 -23.10 10.19 -7.65
C ALA A 92 -22.77 9.98 -6.15
N HIS A 93 -21.98 8.94 -5.85
CA HIS A 93 -21.62 8.50 -4.52
C HIS A 93 -20.12 8.67 -4.21
N TYR A 94 -19.39 9.51 -4.96
CA TYR A 94 -17.96 9.79 -4.77
C TYR A 94 -17.56 9.97 -3.30
N HIS A 95 -18.25 10.84 -2.56
CA HIS A 95 -17.95 11.12 -1.15
C HIS A 95 -18.34 9.99 -0.19
N ALA A 96 -19.17 9.04 -0.61
CA ALA A 96 -19.60 7.89 0.18
C ALA A 96 -18.69 6.66 0.00
N ALA A 97 -17.73 6.70 -0.93
CA ALA A 97 -16.80 5.60 -1.20
C ALA A 97 -16.18 5.02 0.09
N ALA A 98 -16.44 3.75 0.36
CA ALA A 98 -15.95 3.03 1.52
C ALA A 98 -14.94 1.96 1.05
N PRO A 99 -13.69 1.99 1.54
CA PRO A 99 -12.65 1.06 1.09
C PRO A 99 -12.98 -0.41 1.39
N VAL A 100 -13.79 -0.69 2.42
CA VAL A 100 -14.27 -2.05 2.72
C VAL A 100 -15.17 -2.58 1.61
N ASP A 101 -16.06 -1.76 1.07
CA ASP A 101 -16.98 -2.20 0.02
C ASP A 101 -16.23 -2.39 -1.31
N ILE A 102 -15.28 -1.49 -1.61
CA ILE A 102 -14.35 -1.62 -2.73
C ILE A 102 -13.56 -2.94 -2.62
N LEU A 103 -12.95 -3.20 -1.46
CA LEU A 103 -12.17 -4.41 -1.23
C LEU A 103 -13.04 -5.68 -1.29
N ARG A 104 -14.25 -5.64 -0.72
CA ARG A 104 -15.19 -6.77 -0.79
C ARG A 104 -15.57 -7.10 -2.23
N ARG A 105 -15.93 -6.10 -3.04
CA ARG A 105 -16.28 -6.30 -4.45
C ARG A 105 -15.10 -6.84 -5.25
N ALA A 106 -13.92 -6.25 -5.07
CA ALA A 106 -12.70 -6.74 -5.71
C ALA A 106 -12.41 -8.20 -5.34
N TYR A 107 -12.55 -8.56 -4.06
CA TYR A 107 -12.36 -9.91 -3.56
C TYR A 107 -13.36 -10.92 -4.14
N GLU A 108 -14.66 -10.57 -4.19
CA GLU A 108 -15.70 -11.40 -4.81
C GLU A 108 -15.36 -11.72 -6.28
N ILE A 109 -15.01 -10.70 -7.07
CA ILE A 109 -14.63 -10.87 -8.48
C ILE A 109 -13.35 -11.72 -8.61
N THR A 110 -12.34 -11.47 -7.77
CA THR A 110 -11.12 -12.28 -7.75
C THR A 110 -11.42 -13.75 -7.47
N LEU A 111 -12.27 -14.04 -6.48
CA LEU A 111 -12.63 -15.42 -6.14
C LEU A 111 -13.30 -16.13 -7.31
N ASP A 112 -14.27 -15.50 -7.95
CA ASP A 112 -14.99 -16.07 -9.11
C ASP A 112 -14.01 -16.39 -10.26
N GLU A 113 -13.06 -15.50 -10.54
CA GLU A 113 -12.05 -15.72 -11.57
C GLU A 113 -11.04 -16.82 -11.20
N MET A 114 -10.60 -16.86 -9.94
CA MET A 114 -9.67 -17.88 -9.47
C MET A 114 -10.32 -19.26 -9.49
N GLU A 115 -11.61 -19.36 -9.10
CA GLU A 115 -12.40 -20.59 -9.23
C GLU A 115 -12.56 -21.02 -10.68
N ALA A 116 -12.90 -20.10 -11.60
CA ALA A 116 -13.03 -20.39 -13.03
C ALA A 116 -11.73 -20.91 -13.65
N LEU A 117 -10.58 -20.47 -13.16
CA LEU A 117 -9.25 -20.93 -13.57
C LEU A 117 -8.82 -22.23 -12.89
N GLY A 118 -9.54 -22.68 -11.85
CA GLY A 118 -9.13 -23.81 -11.02
C GLY A 118 -7.83 -23.53 -10.25
N VAL A 119 -7.57 -22.27 -9.91
CA VAL A 119 -6.37 -21.83 -9.19
C VAL A 119 -6.76 -21.35 -7.80
N ARG A 120 -6.02 -21.77 -6.79
CA ARG A 120 -6.19 -21.34 -5.40
C ARG A 120 -5.21 -20.23 -5.05
N GLY A 121 -5.51 -19.49 -4.00
CA GLY A 121 -4.64 -18.42 -3.52
C GLY A 121 -5.35 -17.61 -2.47
N SER A 122 -4.57 -16.80 -1.76
CA SER A 122 -5.08 -15.78 -0.85
C SER A 122 -4.04 -14.69 -0.74
N SER A 123 -4.45 -13.54 -0.22
CA SER A 123 -3.59 -12.40 -0.04
C SER A 123 -4.10 -11.56 1.12
N THR A 124 -3.21 -10.83 1.79
CA THR A 124 -3.59 -9.68 2.61
C THR A 124 -3.91 -8.49 1.69
N ALA A 125 -4.55 -7.45 2.20
CA ALA A 125 -4.83 -6.26 1.40
C ALA A 125 -5.04 -5.02 2.26
N CYS A 126 -4.37 -3.93 1.90
CA CYS A 126 -4.64 -2.60 2.42
C CYS A 126 -5.09 -1.69 1.27
N VAL A 127 -6.32 -1.17 1.36
CA VAL A 127 -6.89 -0.21 0.40
C VAL A 127 -7.13 1.12 1.09
N VAL A 128 -6.58 2.17 0.51
CA VAL A 128 -6.60 3.54 1.03
C VAL A 128 -7.31 4.42 0.02
N VAL A 129 -8.34 5.15 0.45
CA VAL A 129 -9.11 6.06 -0.40
C VAL A 129 -9.12 7.46 0.24
N LEU A 130 -8.77 8.47 -0.56
CA LEU A 130 -8.77 9.87 -0.17
C LEU A 130 -10.07 10.53 -0.64
N ARG A 131 -10.88 11.04 0.28
CA ARG A 131 -12.09 11.82 -0.03
C ARG A 131 -12.08 13.13 0.75
N GLY A 132 -11.95 14.24 0.03
CA GLY A 132 -11.76 15.54 0.66
C GLY A 132 -10.43 15.59 1.41
N ASP A 133 -10.48 15.79 2.73
CA ASP A 133 -9.34 15.80 3.64
C ASP A 133 -9.26 14.55 4.53
N GLU A 134 -9.95 13.48 4.16
CA GLU A 134 -10.03 12.25 4.93
C GLU A 134 -9.44 11.07 4.14
N LEU A 135 -8.43 10.44 4.73
CA LEU A 135 -8.02 9.09 4.35
C LEU A 135 -8.96 8.09 5.00
N ARG A 136 -9.44 7.15 4.21
CA ARG A 136 -10.24 6.01 4.64
C ARG A 136 -9.46 4.76 4.29
N VAL A 137 -9.27 3.88 5.26
CA VAL A 137 -8.47 2.68 5.08
C VAL A 137 -9.31 1.46 5.39
N ALA A 138 -9.19 0.41 4.57
CA ALA A 138 -9.59 -0.94 4.90
C ALA A 138 -8.36 -1.83 4.79
N ASN A 139 -8.01 -2.52 5.89
CA ASN A 139 -6.86 -3.39 5.96
C ASN A 139 -7.28 -4.80 6.38
N LEU A 140 -6.99 -5.79 5.56
CA LEU A 140 -7.23 -7.21 5.80
C LEU A 140 -5.89 -7.94 5.86
N GLY A 141 -5.43 -8.29 7.05
CA GLY A 141 -4.11 -8.88 7.28
C GLY A 141 -3.14 -7.90 7.92
N ASP A 142 -1.87 -8.00 7.55
CA ASP A 142 -0.72 -7.34 8.20
C ASP A 142 0.05 -6.37 7.29
N CYS A 143 -0.46 -6.07 6.09
CA CYS A 143 -0.15 -4.81 5.42
C CYS A 143 -0.40 -3.64 6.38
N SER A 144 0.31 -2.52 6.21
CA SER A 144 0.14 -1.38 7.11
C SER A 144 0.23 -0.05 6.37
N LEU A 145 -0.36 0.99 6.99
CA LEU A 145 -0.26 2.37 6.57
C LEU A 145 0.25 3.22 7.74
N THR A 146 1.16 4.14 7.43
CA THR A 146 1.63 5.17 8.35
C THR A 146 1.60 6.53 7.68
N VAL A 147 1.30 7.59 8.43
CA VAL A 147 1.31 8.96 7.93
C VAL A 147 2.33 9.78 8.69
N VAL A 148 3.22 10.47 7.97
CA VAL A 148 4.19 11.40 8.54
C VAL A 148 3.75 12.83 8.24
N ARG A 149 3.66 13.65 9.28
CA ARG A 149 3.35 15.09 9.21
C ARG A 149 4.49 15.87 9.84
N GLN A 150 5.10 16.76 9.07
CA GLN A 150 6.18 17.65 9.55
C GLN A 150 7.36 16.93 10.22
N GLY A 151 7.59 15.65 9.88
CA GLY A 151 8.68 14.84 10.43
C GLY A 151 8.31 14.03 11.66
N ASP A 152 7.03 13.98 12.03
CA ASP A 152 6.48 13.14 13.10
C ASP A 152 5.45 12.16 12.54
N MET A 153 5.43 10.93 13.08
CA MET A 153 4.44 9.93 12.70
C MET A 153 3.11 10.20 13.40
N LEU A 154 2.02 10.15 12.64
CA LEU A 154 0.67 10.26 13.15
C LEU A 154 0.20 8.88 13.60
N GLY A 155 -0.38 8.80 14.80
CA GLY A 155 -1.06 7.59 15.25
C GLY A 155 -2.23 7.25 14.33
N THR A 156 -2.30 6.00 13.90
CA THR A 156 -3.48 5.43 13.25
C THR A 156 -4.53 5.21 14.35
N GLU A 157 -5.62 5.99 14.36
CA GLU A 157 -6.68 5.80 15.36
C GLU A 157 -7.34 4.43 15.15
N GLU A 158 -6.99 3.48 16.02
CA GLU A 158 -7.52 2.11 16.02
C GLU A 158 -9.00 2.09 16.40
N HIS A 159 -9.85 1.65 15.48
CA HIS A 159 -11.09 0.98 15.82
C HIS A 159 -11.09 -0.38 15.13
N SER A 160 -10.74 -1.44 15.85
CA SER A 160 -11.00 -2.82 15.45
C SER A 160 -11.50 -3.62 16.63
N ASP A 161 -12.81 -3.91 16.62
CA ASP A 161 -13.40 -4.97 17.42
C ASP A 161 -13.63 -6.18 16.50
N GLY A 162 -12.67 -7.11 16.43
CA GLY A 162 -12.92 -8.49 15.97
C GLY A 162 -11.95 -9.06 14.92
N PRO A 163 -11.51 -10.33 15.05
CA PRO A 163 -10.60 -11.02 14.12
C PRO A 163 -11.27 -11.52 12.82
N SER A 164 -12.47 -11.04 12.49
CA SER A 164 -13.26 -11.45 11.32
C SER A 164 -13.41 -10.38 10.24
N ASP A 165 -13.01 -9.14 10.53
CA ASP A 165 -13.37 -7.99 9.70
C ASP A 165 -12.13 -7.16 9.36
N ALA A 166 -12.09 -6.63 8.14
CA ALA A 166 -11.05 -5.69 7.73
C ALA A 166 -10.97 -4.55 8.76
N GLN A 167 -9.77 -4.24 9.24
CA GLN A 167 -9.54 -3.10 10.11
C GLN A 167 -9.87 -1.83 9.33
N VAL A 168 -10.78 -1.02 9.87
CA VAL A 168 -11.21 0.23 9.23
C VAL A 168 -10.83 1.39 10.10
N PHE A 169 -10.08 2.32 9.54
CA PHE A 169 -9.80 3.58 10.22
C PHE A 169 -9.88 4.76 9.27
N ARG A 170 -10.02 5.94 9.86
CA ARG A 170 -10.11 7.22 9.16
C ARG A 170 -9.11 8.17 9.77
N LEU A 171 -8.44 8.94 8.92
CA LEU A 171 -7.48 9.94 9.37
C LEU A 171 -7.67 11.24 8.60
N LYS A 172 -7.73 12.35 9.34
CA LYS A 172 -7.70 13.68 8.73
C LYS A 172 -6.28 14.03 8.31
N VAL A 173 -6.12 14.33 7.03
CA VAL A 173 -4.84 14.69 6.43
C VAL A 173 -4.69 16.19 6.20
N GLN A 174 -3.45 16.64 6.08
CA GLN A 174 -3.00 17.99 5.75
C GLN A 174 -2.14 17.98 4.49
N ARG A 175 -2.11 19.11 3.78
CA ARG A 175 -1.24 19.24 2.62
C ARG A 175 0.20 19.05 3.08
N GLY A 176 0.96 18.25 2.34
CA GLY A 176 2.33 17.89 2.68
C GLY A 176 2.46 16.70 3.61
N ASP A 177 1.35 16.10 4.08
CA ASP A 177 1.40 14.80 4.74
C ASP A 177 1.96 13.76 3.79
N ILE A 178 2.83 12.89 4.30
CA ILE A 178 3.42 11.77 3.58
C ILE A 178 2.71 10.51 4.04
N VAL A 179 2.03 9.85 3.13
CA VAL A 179 1.35 8.57 3.34
C VAL A 179 2.25 7.46 2.84
N ILE A 180 2.52 6.50 3.71
CA ILE A 180 3.35 5.33 3.45
C ILE A 180 2.45 4.12 3.61
N VAL A 181 2.36 3.29 2.57
CA VAL A 181 1.65 2.00 2.61
C VAL A 181 2.67 0.94 2.26
N GLY A 182 2.69 -0.17 2.99
CA GLY A 182 3.63 -1.26 2.75
C GLY A 182 3.08 -2.63 3.09
N SER A 183 3.68 -3.66 2.48
CA SER A 183 3.49 -5.07 2.87
C SER A 183 4.24 -5.37 4.17
N ASP A 184 4.02 -6.56 4.72
CA ASP A 184 4.68 -6.97 5.95
C ASP A 184 6.21 -6.99 5.80
N GLY A 185 6.75 -7.24 4.60
CA GLY A 185 8.19 -7.21 4.33
C GLY A 185 8.87 -5.88 4.65
N VAL A 186 8.12 -4.77 4.71
CA VAL A 186 8.60 -3.49 5.26
C VAL A 186 8.50 -3.49 6.78
N PHE A 187 7.30 -3.67 7.32
CA PHE A 187 6.99 -3.44 8.73
C PHE A 187 7.48 -4.56 9.68
N ASP A 188 7.84 -5.72 9.13
CA ASP A 188 8.54 -6.79 9.84
C ASP A 188 10.03 -6.53 9.98
N ASN A 189 10.59 -5.69 9.09
CA ASN A 189 12.02 -5.46 8.99
C ASN A 189 12.45 -4.05 9.40
N LEU A 190 11.53 -3.09 9.51
CA LEU A 190 11.83 -1.72 9.92
C LEU A 190 10.97 -1.28 11.09
N PHE A 191 11.60 -0.69 12.09
CA PHE A 191 10.88 0.02 13.13
C PHE A 191 10.32 1.34 12.60
N ASP A 192 9.33 1.85 13.31
CA ASP A 192 8.74 3.17 13.10
C ASP A 192 9.81 4.27 13.00
N ASP A 193 10.81 4.25 13.89
CA ASP A 193 11.93 5.20 13.87
C ASP A 193 12.82 5.04 12.64
N ASP A 194 13.00 3.82 12.11
CA ASP A 194 13.78 3.58 10.90
C ASP A 194 13.10 4.22 9.68
N ILE A 195 11.77 4.03 9.56
CA ILE A 195 10.97 4.63 8.49
C ILE A 195 11.00 6.15 8.61
N LEU A 196 10.81 6.68 9.82
CA LEU A 196 10.82 8.11 10.08
C LEU A 196 12.18 8.75 9.77
N ASP A 197 13.28 8.07 10.08
CA ASP A 197 14.64 8.49 9.73
C ASP A 197 14.82 8.60 8.22
N GLU A 198 14.36 7.60 7.45
CA GLU A 198 14.43 7.66 5.98
C GLU A 198 13.61 8.83 5.44
N VAL A 199 12.38 9.01 5.91
CA VAL A 199 11.55 10.17 5.52
C VAL A 199 12.26 11.48 5.83
N ASN A 200 12.77 11.64 7.06
CA ASN A 200 13.40 12.88 7.52
C ASN A 200 14.70 13.23 6.80
N GLN A 201 15.47 12.24 6.33
CA GLN A 201 16.65 12.47 5.49
C GLN A 201 16.30 13.08 4.12
N HIS A 202 15.10 12.79 3.63
CA HIS A 202 14.59 13.28 2.36
C HIS A 202 13.70 14.52 2.49
N LEU A 203 13.42 14.97 3.72
CA LEU A 203 12.71 16.21 3.99
C LEU A 203 13.69 17.40 4.08
N PRO A 204 13.44 18.51 3.38
CA PRO A 204 14.20 19.74 3.59
C PRO A 204 14.10 20.22 5.03
N ALA A 205 15.19 20.76 5.58
CA ALA A 205 15.22 21.30 6.95
C ALA A 205 14.12 22.35 7.22
N ALA A 206 13.70 23.09 6.19
CA ALA A 206 12.61 24.07 6.28
C ALA A 206 11.20 23.44 6.32
N MET A 207 11.02 22.18 5.89
CA MET A 207 9.76 21.46 6.03
C MET A 207 9.58 20.90 7.45
N ARG A 208 10.68 20.62 8.15
CA ARG A 208 10.69 20.43 9.63
C ARG A 208 10.34 21.73 10.38
N ALA A 209 10.37 22.88 9.69
CA ALA A 209 10.11 24.21 10.24
C ALA A 209 8.88 24.92 9.63
N ALA A 210 8.04 24.19 8.87
CA ALA A 210 6.73 24.63 8.36
C ALA A 210 6.69 25.83 7.37
N VAL A 211 7.64 25.97 6.41
CA VAL A 211 7.61 27.10 5.45
C VAL A 211 7.86 26.69 3.98
N SER A 212 6.89 26.92 3.08
CA SER A 212 6.98 26.92 1.59
C SER A 212 6.94 25.57 0.83
N PRO A 213 6.54 25.52 -0.46
CA PRO A 213 6.25 24.28 -1.18
C PRO A 213 7.55 23.65 -1.69
N PHE A 214 8.10 22.72 -0.90
CA PHE A 214 9.24 21.95 -1.35
C PHE A 214 8.82 20.75 -2.18
N HIS A 215 9.60 20.46 -3.23
CA HIS A 215 9.45 19.25 -4.01
C HIS A 215 10.08 18.09 -3.25
N VAL A 216 9.31 17.47 -2.36
CA VAL A 216 9.66 16.16 -1.80
C VAL A 216 9.43 15.13 -2.90
N ASP A 217 10.46 14.35 -3.23
CA ASP A 217 10.32 13.26 -4.20
C ASP A 217 9.87 11.98 -3.47
N PRO A 218 8.60 11.56 -3.63
CA PRO A 218 8.12 10.35 -2.97
C PRO A 218 8.90 9.11 -3.42
N ARG A 219 9.53 9.14 -4.61
CA ARG A 219 10.30 8.01 -5.15
C ARG A 219 11.62 7.80 -4.43
N ALA A 220 12.25 8.90 -4.02
CA ALA A 220 13.47 8.83 -3.22
C ALA A 220 13.18 8.16 -1.87
N ILE A 221 12.08 8.55 -1.22
CA ILE A 221 11.65 8.00 0.06
C ILE A 221 11.27 6.53 -0.06
N SER A 222 10.40 6.17 -1.02
CA SER A 222 9.98 4.77 -1.21
C SER A 222 11.18 3.86 -1.50
N ARG A 223 12.13 4.34 -2.29
CA ARG A 223 13.38 3.63 -2.55
C ARG A 223 14.20 3.40 -1.30
N ALA A 224 14.40 4.45 -0.51
CA ALA A 224 15.23 4.40 0.69
C ALA A 224 14.64 3.43 1.73
N ILE A 225 13.32 3.48 1.95
CA ILE A 225 12.60 2.55 2.82
C ILE A 225 12.76 1.10 2.30
N ALA A 226 12.48 0.85 1.02
CA ALA A 226 12.61 -0.50 0.46
C ALA A 226 14.04 -1.03 0.51
N GLU A 227 15.05 -0.19 0.26
CA GLU A 227 16.46 -0.57 0.33
C GLU A 227 16.88 -0.88 1.77
N ARG A 228 16.45 -0.09 2.77
CA ARG A 228 16.74 -0.35 4.18
C ARG A 228 16.05 -1.63 4.67
N ALA A 229 14.76 -1.80 4.35
CA ALA A 229 14.01 -3.01 4.70
C ALA A 229 14.68 -4.26 4.12
N LYS A 230 15.15 -4.17 2.87
CA LYS A 230 15.88 -5.26 2.21
C LYS A 230 17.20 -5.59 2.91
N LEU A 231 17.97 -4.58 3.33
CA LEU A 231 19.23 -4.81 4.02
C LEU A 231 19.00 -5.54 5.36
N VAL A 232 17.95 -5.17 6.09
CA VAL A 232 17.56 -5.84 7.34
C VAL A 232 17.07 -7.26 7.05
N SER A 233 16.19 -7.44 6.05
CA SER A 233 15.61 -8.75 5.71
C SER A 233 16.67 -9.78 5.29
N GLU A 234 17.76 -9.35 4.67
CA GLU A 234 18.87 -10.21 4.25
C GLU A 234 19.85 -10.53 5.40
N ASP A 235 19.92 -9.70 6.44
CA ASP A 235 20.75 -9.93 7.63
C ASP A 235 20.06 -10.83 8.67
N THR A 236 20.14 -12.12 8.38
CA THR A 236 19.63 -13.22 9.22
C THR A 236 20.44 -13.48 10.50
N ARG A 237 21.45 -12.67 10.82
CA ARG A 237 22.38 -12.94 11.94
C ARG A 237 22.42 -11.85 12.99
N TYR A 238 22.47 -10.59 12.58
CA TYR A 238 22.76 -9.49 13.50
C TYR A 238 21.70 -8.40 13.51
N ALA A 239 20.86 -8.29 12.47
CA ALA A 239 19.82 -7.28 12.47
C ALA A 239 18.81 -7.54 13.59
N GLU A 240 18.38 -6.46 14.23
CA GLU A 240 17.19 -6.46 15.07
C GLU A 240 16.03 -6.01 14.20
N SER A 241 14.90 -6.72 14.28
CA SER A 241 13.73 -6.46 13.47
C SER A 241 12.45 -6.53 14.31
N PRO A 242 11.40 -5.78 13.96
CA PRO A 242 10.09 -5.91 14.61
C PRO A 242 9.58 -7.36 14.62
N PHE A 243 9.73 -8.09 13.52
CA PHE A 243 9.32 -9.49 13.44
C PHE A 243 10.08 -10.37 14.44
N GLN A 244 11.40 -10.23 14.52
CA GLN A 244 12.21 -10.96 15.50
C GLN A 244 11.71 -10.69 16.92
N MET A 245 11.47 -9.43 17.27
CA MET A 245 10.99 -9.06 18.60
C MET A 245 9.63 -9.70 18.92
N ARG A 246 8.68 -9.64 17.98
CA ARG A 246 7.36 -10.26 18.13
C ARG A 246 7.46 -11.78 18.26
N ALA A 247 8.23 -12.44 17.39
CA ALA A 247 8.45 -13.89 17.45
C ALA A 247 9.03 -14.32 18.81
N MET A 248 10.04 -13.60 19.32
CA MET A 248 10.62 -13.87 20.63
C MET A 248 9.62 -13.67 21.78
N GLN A 249 8.75 -12.66 21.72
CA GLN A 249 7.70 -12.42 22.71
C GLN A 249 6.66 -13.55 22.74
N GLU A 250 6.34 -14.12 21.58
CA GLU A 250 5.48 -15.30 21.43
C GLU A 250 6.19 -16.62 21.78
N GLY A 251 7.45 -16.56 22.26
CA GLY A 251 8.22 -17.72 22.69
C GLY A 251 8.87 -18.52 21.54
N LEU A 252 8.87 -17.98 20.32
CA LEU A 252 9.56 -18.56 19.17
C LEU A 252 10.97 -18.00 19.06
N TYR A 253 11.96 -18.89 19.03
CA TYR A 253 13.33 -18.45 18.77
C TYR A 253 13.48 -18.06 17.29
N TYR A 254 13.72 -16.78 17.04
CA TYR A 254 13.99 -16.19 15.74
C TYR A 254 15.17 -15.23 15.84
N GLN A 255 15.97 -15.06 14.78
CA GLN A 255 17.14 -14.17 14.78
C GLN A 255 17.30 -13.51 13.41
N GLY A 256 17.56 -12.19 13.39
CA GLY A 256 17.75 -11.42 12.18
C GLY A 256 16.45 -10.86 11.58
N GLY A 257 16.56 -10.32 10.37
CA GLY A 257 15.39 -9.91 9.59
C GLY A 257 14.59 -11.10 9.02
N LYS A 258 13.35 -10.81 8.62
CA LYS A 258 12.45 -11.74 7.95
C LYS A 258 12.59 -11.57 6.44
N ARG A 259 13.07 -12.62 5.75
CA ARG A 259 13.12 -12.62 4.28
C ARG A 259 11.71 -12.67 3.72
N ASP A 260 11.36 -11.64 2.97
CA ASP A 260 10.05 -11.53 2.35
C ASP A 260 10.09 -10.70 1.07
N ASP A 261 9.00 -10.71 0.32
CA ASP A 261 8.74 -9.70 -0.69
C ASP A 261 8.52 -8.33 -0.02
N ILE A 262 9.03 -7.27 -0.65
CA ILE A 262 9.05 -5.92 -0.04
C ILE A 262 8.42 -4.94 -1.02
N SER A 263 7.24 -4.45 -0.65
CA SER A 263 6.52 -3.42 -1.40
C SER A 263 6.19 -2.23 -0.52
N VAL A 264 6.47 -1.03 -1.04
CA VAL A 264 6.13 0.23 -0.38
C VAL A 264 5.67 1.25 -1.41
N ILE A 265 4.55 1.91 -1.12
CA ILE A 265 4.09 3.10 -1.83
C ILE A 265 4.28 4.30 -0.90
N VAL A 266 4.87 5.36 -1.44
CA VAL A 266 4.92 6.67 -0.78
C VAL A 266 4.12 7.65 -1.62
N ALA A 267 3.22 8.38 -0.96
CA ALA A 267 2.38 9.39 -1.58
C ALA A 267 2.37 10.67 -0.74
N ILE A 268 2.38 11.82 -1.40
CA ILE A 268 2.29 13.12 -0.75
C ILE A 268 0.88 13.68 -0.97
N VAL A 269 0.23 14.10 0.12
CA VAL A 269 -1.08 14.74 0.06
C VAL A 269 -0.91 16.17 -0.48
N THR A 270 -1.54 16.45 -1.60
CA THR A 270 -1.53 17.76 -2.27
C THR A 270 -2.94 18.27 -2.48
N ASP A 271 -3.10 19.58 -2.67
CA ASP A 271 -4.41 20.16 -3.01
C ASP A 271 -4.81 19.74 -4.44
N LEU A 272 -6.11 19.61 -4.70
CA LEU A 272 -6.65 19.27 -6.02
C LEU A 272 -6.38 20.38 -7.08
N GLU A 273 -5.96 21.57 -6.65
CA GLU A 273 -5.81 22.81 -7.43
C GLU A 273 -4.57 22.91 -8.35
N ASP A 274 -4.07 21.78 -8.87
CA ASP A 274 -3.29 21.76 -10.12
C ASP A 274 -4.16 21.37 -11.34
N SER A 275 -5.49 21.31 -11.16
CA SER A 275 -6.45 21.30 -12.28
C SER A 275 -7.12 22.68 -12.34
N PRO A 276 -7.11 23.36 -13.50
CA PRO A 276 -7.85 24.61 -13.64
C PRO A 276 -9.34 24.33 -13.44
N ASP A 277 -9.93 25.00 -12.45
CA ASP A 277 -11.37 25.21 -12.21
C ASP A 277 -12.33 24.20 -12.89
N ARG A 278 -12.77 23.16 -12.17
CA ARG A 278 -14.09 22.57 -12.44
C ARG A 278 -15.14 23.44 -11.75
N ARG A 279 -15.61 24.46 -12.47
CA ARG A 279 -16.91 25.11 -12.24
C ARG A 279 -18.03 24.29 -12.84
#